data_AF-D7EJ05-F1
#
_entry.id   AF-D7EJ05-F1
#
_cell.length_a   1.000
_cell.length_b   1.000
_cell.length_c   1.000
_cell.angle_alpha   90.00
_cell.angle_beta   90.00
_cell.angle_gamma   90.00
#
_symmetry.space_group_name_H-M   'P 1'
#
loop_
_entity.id
_entity.type
_entity.pdbx_description
1 polymer ?
#
loop_
_entity_poly.entity_id
_entity_poly.type
_entity_poly.pdbx_seq_one_letter_code
_entity_poly.pdbx_strand_id
1 'polypeptide(L)'
;MSEVLKHVHNRRKCSRSNTNCCVYGCNAVNKKNPELSFYKFSRPGEKLKQINTYGEVIFVDRRNLWELNLKCGKTVTDQMRACSRHFIDDDYITPDEVDAFSSLKKDIRHQLTIKDRILLVLMKLKLDLTYSALEILFGAIIAATVKRTFCESVEILAIIMKTFIFLPPKDTILRCFQKYQNVRVVLDCTEIKVQSPKKTVL
;
A
#
# COMPACT_ATOMS: atom_id res chain seq x y z
N MET A 1 -14.71 -32.78 2.81
CA MET A 1 -13.39 -33.45 2.68
C MET A 1 -12.85 -33.08 1.32
N SER A 2 -12.04 -32.02 1.23
CA SER A 2 -11.44 -31.60 -0.03
C SER A 2 -10.00 -31.20 0.25
N GLU A 3 -9.09 -31.88 -0.46
CA GLU A 3 -7.65 -31.82 -0.33
C GLU A 3 -7.10 -30.40 -0.44
N VAL A 4 -6.30 -30.04 0.55
CA VAL A 4 -5.46 -28.83 0.53
C VAL A 4 -4.37 -29.03 -0.52
N LEU A 5 -4.47 -28.30 -1.64
CA LEU A 5 -3.44 -28.18 -2.69
C LEU A 5 -2.12 -27.68 -2.08
N LYS A 6 -1.23 -28.64 -1.77
CA LYS A 6 0.16 -28.39 -1.43
C LYS A 6 0.84 -27.80 -2.66
N HIS A 7 1.11 -26.50 -2.65
CA HIS A 7 1.96 -25.87 -3.66
C HIS A 7 3.32 -26.55 -3.66
N VAL A 8 3.61 -27.27 -4.74
CA VAL A 8 4.87 -27.96 -4.97
C VAL A 8 5.93 -26.90 -5.28
N HIS A 9 6.64 -26.45 -4.23
CA HIS A 9 7.95 -25.84 -4.38
C HIS A 9 8.81 -26.79 -5.21
N ASN A 10 9.24 -26.39 -6.40
CA ASN A 10 10.21 -27.14 -7.17
C ASN A 10 11.55 -27.09 -6.42
N ARG A 11 11.75 -28.04 -5.49
CA ARG A 11 12.93 -28.12 -4.61
C ARG A 11 14.16 -28.40 -5.47
N ARG A 12 14.89 -27.35 -5.87
CA ARG A 12 16.28 -27.51 -6.32
C ARG A 12 17.06 -28.16 -5.17
N LYS A 13 17.80 -29.24 -5.47
CA LYS A 13 18.66 -29.97 -4.51
C LYS A 13 19.48 -28.99 -3.68
N CYS A 14 19.46 -29.18 -2.36
CA CYS A 14 20.27 -28.42 -1.39
C CYS A 14 21.72 -28.33 -1.88
N SER A 15 22.17 -27.13 -2.27
CA SER A 15 23.59 -26.88 -2.49
C SER A 15 24.31 -26.99 -1.15
N ARG A 16 25.36 -27.82 -1.05
CA ARG A 16 26.17 -28.04 0.16
C ARG A 16 27.01 -26.82 0.58
N SER A 17 26.77 -25.63 0.01
CA SER A 17 27.61 -24.47 0.24
C SER A 17 27.34 -23.86 1.63
N ASN A 18 28.39 -23.48 2.34
CA ASN A 18 28.31 -22.71 3.60
C ASN A 18 28.04 -21.22 3.33
N THR A 19 27.16 -20.91 2.36
CA THR A 19 26.92 -19.53 1.98
C THR A 19 26.05 -18.83 3.03
N ASN A 20 26.55 -17.71 3.54
CA ASN A 20 25.85 -16.89 4.52
C ASN A 20 24.99 -15.82 3.82
N CYS A 21 23.88 -15.46 4.45
CA CYS A 21 23.10 -14.30 4.04
C CYS A 21 23.88 -13.01 4.28
N CYS A 22 23.80 -12.06 3.34
CA CYS A 22 24.49 -10.79 3.43
C CYS A 22 23.70 -9.67 4.14
N VAL A 23 22.42 -9.90 4.45
CA VAL A 23 21.55 -8.90 5.09
C VAL A 23 21.99 -8.65 6.52
N TYR A 24 22.07 -7.38 6.92
CA TYR A 24 22.50 -7.00 8.26
C TYR A 24 21.64 -7.67 9.35
N GLY A 25 22.28 -8.31 10.32
CA GLY A 25 21.62 -9.03 11.41
C GLY A 25 21.02 -10.39 11.02
N CYS A 26 21.16 -10.85 9.77
CA CYS A 26 20.67 -12.17 9.37
C CYS A 26 21.69 -13.27 9.64
N ASN A 27 21.26 -14.32 10.35
CA ASN A 27 22.08 -15.48 10.69
C ASN A 27 21.82 -16.71 9.79
N ALA A 28 21.11 -16.54 8.67
CA ALA A 28 20.77 -17.64 7.78
C ALA A 28 22.00 -18.14 7.01
N VAL A 29 22.18 -19.46 7.00
CA VAL A 29 23.27 -20.13 6.29
C VAL A 29 22.69 -21.29 5.49
N ASN A 30 23.01 -21.38 4.20
CA ASN A 30 22.42 -22.37 3.29
C ASN A 30 22.49 -23.81 3.83
N LYS A 31 23.64 -24.21 4.38
CA LYS A 31 23.80 -25.53 5.01
C LYS A 31 22.92 -25.75 6.25
N LYS A 32 22.64 -24.71 7.03
CA LYS A 32 21.82 -24.77 8.26
C LYS A 32 20.33 -24.54 8.00
N ASN A 33 20.00 -23.93 6.86
CA ASN A 33 18.66 -23.51 6.48
C ASN A 33 18.31 -24.04 5.07
N PRO A 34 18.16 -25.37 4.91
CA PRO A 34 17.87 -26.00 3.62
C PRO A 34 16.48 -25.62 3.06
N GLU A 35 15.60 -25.08 3.90
CA GLU A 35 14.29 -24.53 3.53
C GLU A 35 14.39 -23.18 2.81
N LEU A 36 15.53 -22.49 2.91
CA LEU A 36 15.72 -21.16 2.33
C LEU A 36 16.48 -21.24 1.00
N SER A 37 16.03 -20.45 0.04
CA SER A 37 16.79 -20.21 -1.19
C SER A 37 17.75 -19.04 -1.00
N PHE A 38 18.92 -19.09 -1.62
CA PHE A 38 19.94 -18.04 -1.53
C PHE A 38 20.15 -17.40 -2.90
N TYR A 39 19.64 -16.18 -3.08
CA TYR A 39 19.62 -15.47 -4.35
C TYR A 39 20.90 -14.69 -4.60
N LYS A 40 21.35 -14.67 -5.86
CA LYS A 40 22.45 -13.83 -6.32
C LYS A 40 21.92 -12.44 -6.66
N PHE A 41 22.71 -11.42 -6.42
CA PHE A 41 22.44 -10.09 -6.96
C PHE A 41 22.55 -10.12 -8.49
N SER A 42 21.69 -9.32 -9.13
CA SER A 42 21.71 -9.14 -10.58
C SER A 42 23.00 -8.51 -11.06
N ARG A 43 23.34 -8.81 -12.32
CA ARG A 43 24.49 -8.19 -12.97
C ARG A 43 24.21 -6.69 -13.18
N PRO A 44 25.24 -5.83 -13.13
CA PRO A 44 25.07 -4.41 -13.41
C PRO A 44 24.39 -4.18 -14.77
N GLY A 45 23.40 -3.28 -14.82
CA GLY A 45 22.69 -2.93 -16.07
C GLY A 45 21.44 -3.75 -16.38
N GLU A 46 21.07 -4.72 -15.53
CA GLU A 46 19.79 -5.43 -15.62
C GLU A 46 18.66 -4.51 -15.11
N LYS A 47 17.89 -3.95 -16.05
CA LYS A 47 16.76 -3.05 -15.74
C LYS A 47 15.45 -3.83 -15.70
N LEU A 48 14.68 -3.62 -14.63
CA LEU A 48 13.30 -4.10 -14.51
C LEU A 48 12.32 -2.99 -14.88
N LYS A 49 11.18 -3.38 -15.46
CA LYS A 49 10.01 -2.50 -15.59
C LYS A 49 9.32 -2.43 -14.22
N GLN A 50 9.22 -1.23 -13.68
CA GLN A 50 8.46 -0.95 -12.46
C GLN A 50 7.42 0.13 -12.76
N ILE A 51 6.26 0.04 -12.13
CA ILE A 51 5.22 1.06 -12.23
C ILE A 51 5.35 1.96 -11.00
N ASN A 52 5.49 3.26 -11.20
CA ASN A 52 5.59 4.20 -10.10
C ASN A 52 4.22 4.51 -9.47
N THR A 53 4.21 5.32 -8.41
CA THR A 53 2.99 5.73 -7.71
C THR A 53 2.01 6.52 -8.58
N TYR A 54 2.46 7.07 -9.71
CA TYR A 54 1.65 7.84 -10.66
C TYR A 54 1.16 6.97 -11.83
N GLY A 55 1.46 5.68 -11.85
CA GLY A 55 1.06 4.75 -12.91
C GLY A 55 1.99 4.75 -14.12
N GLU A 56 3.12 5.44 -14.06
CA GLU A 56 4.09 5.50 -15.15
C GLU A 56 5.04 4.30 -15.09
N VAL A 57 5.36 3.74 -16.26
CA VAL A 57 6.34 2.67 -16.39
C VAL A 57 7.74 3.28 -16.37
N ILE A 58 8.50 2.98 -15.33
CA ILE A 58 9.90 3.35 -15.18
C ILE A 58 10.79 2.10 -15.30
N PHE A 59 12.02 2.31 -15.75
CA PHE A 59 13.03 1.25 -15.81
C PHE A 59 14.01 1.44 -14.65
N VAL A 60 14.05 0.49 -13.73
CA VAL A 60 14.87 0.58 -12.52
C VAL A 60 15.91 -0.53 -12.53
N ASP A 61 17.15 -0.21 -12.17
CA ASP A 61 18.19 -1.22 -12.00
C ASP A 61 17.87 -2.08 -10.77
N ARG A 62 17.73 -3.39 -11.00
CA ARG A 62 17.36 -4.36 -9.96
C ARG A 62 18.38 -4.43 -8.83
N ARG A 63 19.66 -4.28 -9.15
CA ARG A 63 20.74 -4.33 -8.17
C ARG A 63 20.65 -3.13 -7.23
N ASN A 64 20.39 -1.93 -7.77
CA ASN A 64 20.21 -0.72 -6.98
C ASN A 64 19.03 -0.84 -6.00
N LEU A 65 17.91 -1.43 -6.45
CA LEU A 65 16.77 -1.70 -5.58
C LEU A 65 17.16 -2.62 -4.42
N TRP A 66 17.87 -3.71 -4.71
CA TRP A 66 18.28 -4.65 -3.67
C TRP A 66 19.31 -4.05 -2.71
N GLU A 67 20.24 -3.23 -3.21
CA GLU A 67 21.21 -2.50 -2.39
C GLU A 67 20.54 -1.55 -1.40
N LEU A 68 19.54 -0.79 -1.85
CA LEU A 68 18.74 0.09 -0.99
C LEU A 68 17.90 -0.69 0.02
N ASN A 69 17.26 -1.77 -0.44
CA ASN A 69 16.19 -2.40 0.31
C ASN A 69 16.66 -3.45 1.32
N LEU A 70 17.70 -4.21 0.98
CA LEU A 70 18.18 -5.32 1.81
C LEU A 70 19.10 -4.88 2.96
N LYS A 71 19.52 -3.61 2.99
CA LYS A 71 20.33 -3.03 4.08
C LYS A 71 21.52 -3.92 4.47
N CYS A 72 22.36 -4.31 3.50
CA CYS A 72 23.48 -5.23 3.75
C CYS A 72 24.61 -4.64 4.61
N GLY A 73 24.60 -3.32 4.86
CA GLY A 73 25.59 -2.63 5.68
C GLY A 73 27.00 -2.57 5.09
N LYS A 74 27.17 -3.01 3.83
CA LYS A 74 28.42 -3.01 3.06
C LYS A 74 28.11 -2.94 1.56
N THR A 75 29.11 -2.58 0.77
CA THR A 75 29.01 -2.60 -0.69
C THR A 75 28.69 -4.01 -1.18
N VAL A 76 27.67 -4.12 -2.04
CA VAL A 76 27.18 -5.40 -2.52
C VAL A 76 28.06 -5.90 -3.67
N THR A 77 28.63 -7.08 -3.48
CA THR A 77 29.45 -7.75 -4.50
C THR A 77 28.67 -8.87 -5.18
N ASP A 78 29.12 -9.28 -6.37
CA ASP A 78 28.48 -10.36 -7.16
C ASP A 78 28.52 -11.72 -6.47
N GLN A 79 29.35 -11.86 -5.44
CA GLN A 79 29.49 -13.08 -4.64
C GLN A 79 28.49 -13.15 -3.49
N MET A 80 27.96 -12.01 -3.05
CA MET A 80 27.02 -11.94 -1.94
C MET A 80 25.67 -12.58 -2.29
N ARG A 81 25.01 -13.14 -1.27
CA ARG A 81 23.68 -13.75 -1.41
C ARG A 81 22.77 -13.26 -0.30
N ALA A 82 21.52 -13.00 -0.65
CA ALA A 82 20.45 -12.80 0.31
C ALA A 82 19.55 -14.04 0.34
N CYS A 83 19.11 -14.47 1.52
CA CYS A 83 18.22 -15.62 1.65
C CYS A 83 16.75 -15.24 1.40
N SER A 84 15.94 -16.23 1.05
CA SER A 84 14.49 -16.11 0.78
C SER A 84 13.69 -15.50 1.92
N ARG A 85 14.20 -15.39 3.15
CA ARG A 85 13.49 -14.71 4.25
C ARG A 85 13.33 -13.21 4.01
N HIS A 86 14.24 -12.62 3.22
CA HIS A 86 14.22 -11.19 2.91
C HIS A 86 13.45 -10.88 1.63
N PHE A 87 12.87 -11.92 1.03
CA PHE A 87 12.05 -11.84 -0.16
C PHE A 87 10.69 -12.43 0.20
N ILE A 88 9.61 -11.73 -0.09
CA ILE A 88 8.27 -12.30 0.06
C ILE A 88 7.97 -13.09 -1.23
N ASP A 89 7.00 -13.99 -1.22
CA ASP A 89 6.65 -14.79 -2.42
C ASP A 89 6.38 -13.91 -3.67
N ASP A 90 5.95 -12.65 -3.47
CA ASP A 90 5.77 -11.62 -4.51
C ASP A 90 7.08 -11.03 -5.10
N ASP A 91 8.25 -11.32 -4.52
CA ASP A 91 9.56 -10.91 -5.07
C ASP A 91 10.11 -11.92 -6.09
N TYR A 92 9.46 -13.08 -6.24
CA TYR A 92 9.79 -14.06 -7.25
C TYR A 92 9.08 -13.73 -8.56
N ILE A 93 9.81 -13.11 -9.48
CA ILE A 93 9.40 -12.95 -10.87
C ILE A 93 9.17 -14.36 -11.45
N THR A 94 7.91 -14.80 -11.56
CA THR A 94 7.56 -15.96 -12.38
C THR A 94 7.47 -15.52 -13.83
N PRO A 95 8.14 -16.22 -14.75
CA PRO A 95 7.92 -15.99 -16.16
C PRO A 95 6.57 -16.57 -16.54
N ASP A 96 5.81 -15.71 -17.22
CA ASP A 96 4.76 -16.04 -18.16
C ASP A 96 3.31 -16.14 -17.66
N GLU A 97 2.51 -15.43 -18.45
CA GLU A 97 1.08 -15.55 -18.72
C GLU A 97 0.09 -14.88 -17.75
N VAL A 98 -0.29 -13.66 -18.15
CA VAL A 98 -1.67 -13.16 -18.20
C VAL A 98 -2.71 -14.01 -17.46
N ASP A 99 -3.02 -13.64 -16.22
CA ASP A 99 -4.29 -13.00 -15.89
C ASP A 99 -4.43 -12.74 -14.40
N ALA A 100 -4.94 -11.55 -14.11
CA ALA A 100 -5.91 -11.27 -13.06
C ALA A 100 -5.50 -11.52 -11.57
N PHE A 101 -5.39 -10.40 -10.85
CA PHE A 101 -5.59 -10.27 -9.39
C PHE A 101 -4.48 -10.73 -8.44
N SER A 102 -3.27 -10.16 -8.54
CA SER A 102 -2.47 -9.82 -7.34
C SER A 102 -1.37 -8.80 -7.65
N SER A 103 -1.70 -7.74 -8.38
CA SER A 103 -0.73 -6.68 -8.69
C SER A 103 -0.29 -5.93 -7.42
N LEU A 104 0.90 -6.29 -6.96
CA LEU A 104 1.97 -5.39 -6.48
C LEU A 104 1.59 -4.45 -5.34
N LYS A 105 1.81 -4.91 -4.11
CA LYS A 105 2.23 -4.01 -3.04
C LYS A 105 3.27 -4.70 -2.19
N LYS A 106 4.53 -4.33 -2.37
CA LYS A 106 5.29 -3.67 -1.30
C LYS A 106 6.72 -3.40 -1.73
N ASP A 107 6.90 -2.18 -2.19
CA ASP A 107 8.04 -1.40 -1.70
C ASP A 107 7.95 -1.29 -0.17
N ILE A 108 9.09 -1.09 0.46
CA ILE A 108 9.30 -1.05 1.91
C ILE A 108 8.24 -0.18 2.63
N ARG A 109 7.52 -0.80 3.58
CA ARG A 109 6.24 -0.31 4.13
C ARG A 109 6.39 0.90 5.07
N HIS A 110 6.23 2.10 4.52
CA HIS A 110 5.70 3.27 5.26
C HIS A 110 4.70 4.11 4.46
N GLN A 111 4.35 3.71 3.22
CA GLN A 111 3.38 4.46 2.41
C GLN A 111 2.20 3.57 2.02
N LEU A 112 1.00 4.07 2.28
CA LEU A 112 -0.24 3.49 1.78
C LEU A 112 -0.36 3.76 0.29
N THR A 113 -0.82 2.77 -0.46
CA THR A 113 -1.11 2.99 -1.89
C THR A 113 -2.33 3.87 -2.07
N ILE A 114 -2.52 4.41 -3.27
CA ILE A 114 -3.69 5.23 -3.60
C ILE A 114 -5.01 4.54 -3.23
N LYS A 115 -5.17 3.25 -3.57
CA LYS A 115 -6.36 2.48 -3.20
C LYS A 115 -6.56 2.41 -1.67
N ASP A 116 -5.48 2.20 -0.92
CA ASP A 116 -5.56 2.13 0.54
C ASP A 116 -5.82 3.51 1.16
N ARG A 117 -5.27 4.58 0.57
CA ARG A 117 -5.52 5.97 0.99
C ARG A 117 -6.99 6.34 0.79
N ILE A 118 -7.57 6.00 -0.36
CA ILE A 118 -9.01 6.19 -0.63
C ILE A 118 -9.84 5.38 0.35
N LEU A 119 -9.54 4.09 0.53
CA LEU A 119 -10.24 3.22 1.46
C LEU A 119 -10.16 3.75 2.90
N LEU A 120 -8.98 4.22 3.33
CA LEU A 120 -8.77 4.83 4.65
C LEU A 120 -9.67 6.06 4.83
N VAL A 121 -9.74 6.96 3.84
CA VAL A 121 -10.63 8.12 3.89
C VAL A 121 -12.10 7.70 3.99
N LEU A 122 -12.54 6.77 3.13
CA LEU A 122 -13.93 6.29 3.14
C LEU A 122 -14.30 5.60 4.45
N MET A 123 -13.41 4.76 5.01
CA MET A 123 -13.62 4.13 6.31
C MET A 123 -13.69 5.17 7.42
N LYS A 124 -12.81 6.17 7.42
CA LYS A 124 -12.83 7.23 8.44
C LYS A 124 -14.11 8.06 8.35
N LEU A 125 -14.59 8.40 7.16
CA LEU A 125 -15.81 9.19 6.97
C LEU A 125 -17.09 8.39 7.25
N LYS A 126 -17.16 7.13 6.80
CA LYS A 126 -18.37 6.30 6.89
C LYS A 126 -18.54 5.63 8.25
N LEU A 127 -17.44 5.21 8.87
CA LEU A 127 -17.47 4.42 10.11
C LEU A 127 -16.98 5.21 11.34
N ASP A 128 -16.46 6.43 11.15
CA ASP A 128 -15.86 7.28 12.19
C ASP A 128 -14.83 6.58 13.09
N LEU A 129 -14.05 5.65 12.52
CA LEU A 129 -13.05 4.90 13.27
C LEU A 129 -11.95 5.81 13.83
N THR A 130 -11.39 5.44 14.98
CA THR A 130 -10.23 6.15 15.54
C THR A 130 -8.98 5.91 14.69
N TYR A 131 -8.01 6.84 14.72
CA TYR A 131 -6.75 6.67 14.01
C TYR A 131 -5.96 5.45 14.49
N SER A 132 -6.09 5.08 15.76
CA SER A 132 -5.50 3.85 16.32
C SER A 132 -6.16 2.59 15.77
N ALA A 133 -7.49 2.59 15.60
CA ALA A 133 -8.19 1.46 14.97
C ALA A 133 -7.78 1.31 13.49
N LEU A 134 -7.65 2.43 12.78
CA LEU A 134 -7.18 2.42 11.39
C LEU A 134 -5.71 1.98 11.28
N GLU A 135 -4.83 2.36 12.21
CA GLU A 135 -3.46 1.84 12.28
C GLU A 135 -3.44 0.31 12.35
N ILE A 136 -4.26 -0.29 13.21
CA ILE A 136 -4.37 -1.75 13.35
C ILE A 136 -4.88 -2.37 12.04
N LEU A 137 -5.93 -1.79 11.44
CA LEU A 137 -6.54 -2.30 10.22
C LEU A 137 -5.62 -2.26 9.00
N PHE A 138 -4.81 -1.19 8.88
CA PHE A 138 -3.88 -1.04 7.76
C PHE A 138 -2.50 -1.65 8.04
N GLY A 139 -2.16 -1.93 9.31
CA GLY A 139 -1.03 -2.77 9.77
C GLY A 139 0.38 -2.35 9.32
N ALA A 140 0.50 -1.27 8.57
CA ALA A 140 1.71 -0.85 7.86
C ALA A 140 2.14 0.57 8.20
N ILE A 141 1.34 1.31 8.98
CA ILE A 141 1.60 2.72 9.35
C ILE A 141 1.07 3.02 10.75
N ILE A 142 1.78 3.90 11.48
CA ILE A 142 1.39 4.34 12.83
C ILE A 142 0.25 5.37 12.81
N ALA A 143 -0.52 5.52 13.89
CA ALA A 143 -1.67 6.43 13.96
C ALA A 143 -1.36 7.89 13.56
N ALA A 144 -0.18 8.40 13.89
CA ALA A 144 0.25 9.74 13.48
C ALA A 144 0.33 9.87 11.95
N THR A 145 0.87 8.83 11.29
CA THR A 145 0.96 8.75 9.83
C THR A 145 -0.41 8.49 9.19
N VAL A 146 -1.28 7.69 9.82
CA VAL A 146 -2.68 7.51 9.40
C VAL A 146 -3.39 8.87 9.38
N LYS A 147 -3.29 9.65 10.45
CA LYS A 147 -3.91 10.97 10.55
C LYS A 147 -3.41 11.92 9.48
N ARG A 148 -2.09 12.02 9.29
CA ARG A 148 -1.50 12.84 8.21
C ARG A 148 -2.01 12.40 6.84
N THR A 149 -1.95 11.10 6.58
CA THR A 149 -2.40 10.51 5.32
C THR A 149 -3.88 10.81 5.05
N PHE A 150 -4.73 10.74 6.08
CA PHE A 150 -6.14 11.09 5.99
C PHE A 150 -6.33 12.56 5.60
N CYS A 151 -5.70 13.49 6.31
CA CYS A 151 -5.82 14.93 6.04
C CYS A 151 -5.39 15.28 4.61
N GLU A 152 -4.22 14.80 4.17
CA GLU A 152 -3.75 15.05 2.80
C GLU A 152 -4.69 14.44 1.76
N SER A 153 -5.16 13.21 1.99
CA SER A 153 -5.99 12.50 1.01
C SER A 153 -7.40 13.07 0.91
N VAL A 154 -7.98 13.55 2.02
CA VAL A 154 -9.33 14.14 2.02
C VAL A 154 -9.34 15.50 1.33
N GLU A 155 -8.27 16.29 1.44
CA GLU A 155 -8.14 17.56 0.70
C GLU A 155 -8.09 17.33 -0.81
N ILE A 156 -7.24 16.38 -1.25
CA ILE A 156 -7.16 16.02 -2.67
C ILE A 156 -8.50 15.49 -3.17
N LEU A 157 -9.15 14.61 -2.40
CA LEU A 157 -10.44 14.05 -2.76
C LEU A 157 -11.52 15.14 -2.83
N ALA A 158 -11.51 16.13 -1.93
CA ALA A 158 -12.46 17.24 -1.96
C ALA A 158 -12.29 18.10 -3.22
N ILE A 159 -11.05 18.36 -3.66
CA ILE A 159 -10.78 19.08 -4.92
C ILE A 159 -11.36 18.32 -6.11
N ILE A 160 -11.12 17.01 -6.17
CA ILE A 160 -11.62 16.15 -7.24
C ILE A 160 -13.15 16.09 -7.18
N MET A 161 -13.75 15.82 -6.02
CA MET A 161 -15.20 15.68 -5.85
C MET A 161 -15.97 16.97 -6.12
N LYS A 162 -15.33 18.15 -6.00
CA LYS A 162 -15.95 19.43 -6.34
C LYS A 162 -16.42 19.48 -7.80
N THR A 163 -15.79 18.74 -8.71
CA THR A 163 -16.22 18.67 -10.11
C THR A 163 -17.46 17.79 -10.32
N PHE A 164 -17.74 16.87 -9.39
CA PHE A 164 -18.90 15.97 -9.44
C PHE A 164 -20.15 16.58 -8.82
N ILE A 165 -20.00 17.58 -7.95
CA ILE A 165 -21.12 18.29 -7.34
C ILE A 165 -21.46 19.48 -8.23
N PHE A 166 -22.36 19.27 -9.19
CA PHE A 166 -22.97 20.39 -9.90
C PHE A 166 -23.93 21.12 -8.96
N LEU A 167 -23.57 22.36 -8.61
CA LEU A 167 -24.46 23.25 -7.86
C LEU A 167 -25.03 24.31 -8.83
N PRO A 168 -26.33 24.23 -9.18
CA PRO A 168 -26.91 25.20 -10.10
C PRO A 168 -26.81 26.66 -9.62
N PRO A 169 -26.94 27.65 -10.51
CA PRO A 169 -27.01 29.06 -10.14
C PRO A 169 -28.11 29.30 -9.09
N LYS A 170 -27.88 30.27 -8.20
CA LYS A 170 -28.77 30.56 -7.07
C LYS A 170 -30.22 30.81 -7.53
N ASP A 171 -30.37 31.54 -8.63
CA ASP A 171 -31.67 31.96 -9.19
C ASP A 171 -32.49 30.75 -9.67
N THR A 172 -31.80 29.73 -10.21
CA THR A 172 -32.41 28.46 -10.61
C THR A 172 -32.91 27.68 -9.40
N ILE A 173 -32.10 27.61 -8.34
CA ILE A 173 -32.41 26.85 -7.11
C ILE A 173 -33.56 27.48 -6.32
N LEU A 174 -33.60 28.81 -6.24
CA LEU A 174 -34.63 29.56 -5.50
C LEU A 174 -36.06 29.25 -5.98
N ARG A 175 -36.23 28.87 -7.26
CA ARG A 175 -37.52 28.42 -7.80
C ARG A 175 -38.03 27.15 -7.13
N CYS A 176 -37.15 26.25 -6.69
CA CYS A 176 -37.49 25.01 -5.99
C CYS A 176 -37.67 25.21 -4.48
N PHE A 177 -37.06 26.26 -3.91
CA PHE A 177 -37.09 26.58 -2.48
C PHE A 177 -37.81 27.90 -2.18
N GLN A 178 -38.96 28.15 -2.83
CA GLN A 178 -39.68 29.43 -2.70
C GLN A 178 -40.02 29.82 -1.24
N LYS A 179 -40.28 28.84 -0.38
CA LYS A 179 -40.56 29.08 1.05
C LYS A 179 -39.30 29.22 1.91
N TYR A 180 -38.13 28.91 1.34
CA TYR A 180 -36.85 28.85 2.02
C TYR A 180 -35.79 29.61 1.21
N GLN A 181 -35.96 30.92 1.08
CA GLN A 181 -35.12 31.80 0.24
C GLN A 181 -33.63 31.80 0.62
N ASN A 182 -33.29 31.34 1.84
CA ASN A 182 -31.93 31.21 2.33
C ASN A 182 -31.36 29.79 2.21
N VAL A 183 -32.10 28.85 1.62
CA VAL A 183 -31.69 27.45 1.43
C VAL A 183 -31.21 27.25 -0.01
N ARG A 184 -30.05 26.60 -0.15
CA ARG A 184 -29.46 26.26 -1.46
C ARG A 184 -29.27 24.76 -1.66
N VAL A 185 -29.03 24.02 -0.57
CA VAL A 185 -28.80 22.58 -0.57
C VAL A 185 -29.47 22.02 0.67
N VAL A 186 -30.19 20.91 0.52
CA VAL A 186 -30.61 20.07 1.64
C VAL A 186 -29.64 18.90 1.65
N LEU A 187 -28.85 18.82 2.71
CA LEU A 187 -27.90 17.74 2.89
C LEU A 187 -28.54 16.69 3.80
N ASP A 188 -28.89 15.54 3.23
CA ASP A 188 -29.34 14.39 4.00
C ASP A 188 -28.12 13.68 4.59
N CYS A 189 -27.87 13.92 5.88
CA CYS A 189 -26.81 13.28 6.67
C CYS A 189 -27.39 12.41 7.78
N THR A 190 -28.55 11.79 7.57
CA THR A 190 -29.21 10.93 8.57
C THR A 190 -28.31 9.81 9.10
N GLU A 191 -27.32 9.36 8.34
CA GLU A 191 -26.35 8.33 8.72
C GLU A 191 -25.17 8.87 9.58
N ILE A 192 -24.97 10.18 9.64
CA ILE A 192 -23.84 10.80 10.34
C ILE A 192 -24.33 11.40 11.66
N LYS A 193 -23.79 10.92 12.78
CA LYS A 193 -24.07 11.52 14.10
C LYS A 193 -23.51 12.94 14.14
N VAL A 194 -24.39 13.93 14.01
CA VAL A 194 -24.03 15.34 14.14
C VAL A 194 -24.16 15.75 15.61
N GLN A 195 -23.17 16.46 16.14
CA GLN A 195 -23.24 16.98 17.49
C GLN A 195 -24.26 18.11 17.54
N SER A 196 -25.29 17.98 18.38
CA SER A 196 -26.27 19.06 18.57
C SER A 196 -25.63 20.20 19.36
N PRO A 197 -25.85 21.47 18.98
CA PRO A 197 -25.43 22.60 19.81
C PRO A 197 -26.04 22.45 21.20
N LYS A 198 -25.24 22.74 22.25
CA LYS A 198 -25.77 22.84 23.62
C LYS A 198 -26.89 23.86 23.58
N LYS A 199 -28.06 23.53 24.12
CA LYS A 199 -29.21 24.45 24.20
C LYS A 199 -28.70 25.81 24.67
N THR A 200 -28.76 26.81 23.80
CA THR A 200 -28.69 28.19 24.24
C THR A 200 -29.92 28.37 25.12
N VAL A 201 -29.69 28.60 26.41
CA VAL A 201 -30.75 29.04 27.31
C VAL A 201 -31.14 30.43 26.81
N LEU A 202 -32.28 30.50 26.13
CA LEU A 202 -32.99 31.75 25.86
C LEU A 202 -33.80 32.12 27.08
#